data_AF-A0A958D9G3-F1
#
_entry.id   AF-A0A958D9G3-F1
#
_cell.length_a   1.000
_cell.length_b   1.000
_cell.length_c   1.000
_cell.angle_alpha   90.00
_cell.angle_beta   90.00
_cell.angle_gamma   90.00
#
_symmetry.space_group_name_H-M   'P 1'
#
loop_
_entity.id
_entity.type
_entity.pdbx_description
1 polymer ?
#
loop_
_entity_poly.entity_id
_entity_poly.type
_entity_poly.pdbx_seq_one_letter_code
_entity_poly.pdbx_strand_id
1 'polypeptide(L)'
;MTALATHTLIELRGSLRNRQLLFLTYAFPLGFYALMGLVMTGINPAFKASMIPAMVIFAIMITTLMGLPDPIVNARDAGIFRSYKIFGVPAANVLFAPALTVNLHIVVVASIITLTAGPLFGAQVPTNALGFVLVTAVAMFTFSGLGVLIGVVSSSARVGLLWSQLIFLPSMLVSGLMIPYEMLPASAQRLALLFPTTYAMNGYTGLAYGVQPPFNTEMSLVILLAGGLLSIVLAVLMFNWDRSNRTARLHPAFGLLAMAPYVVGMLLVYDIKVACGPRYSSLTILLAGHAMWRLESGWQASRCQSAC
;
A
#
# COMPACT_ATOMS: atom_id res chain seq x y z
N MET A 1 0.58 30.31 -9.52
CA MET A 1 0.67 28.85 -9.32
C MET A 1 1.93 28.55 -8.52
N THR A 2 1.86 27.69 -7.50
CA THR A 2 3.05 27.28 -6.73
C THR A 2 4.00 26.48 -7.63
N ALA A 3 5.31 26.56 -7.38
CA ALA A 3 6.32 25.89 -8.20
C ALA A 3 6.09 24.37 -8.31
N LEU A 4 5.59 23.75 -7.25
CA LEU A 4 5.23 22.32 -7.23
C LEU A 4 4.06 22.02 -8.18
N ALA A 5 2.99 22.82 -8.17
CA ALA A 5 1.83 22.60 -9.02
C ALA A 5 2.18 22.71 -10.52
N THR A 6 3.04 23.65 -10.88
CA THR A 6 3.54 23.76 -12.25
C THR A 6 4.37 22.54 -12.65
N HIS A 7 5.24 22.04 -11.75
CA HIS A 7 6.03 20.85 -12.01
C HIS A 7 5.14 19.61 -12.18
N THR A 8 4.18 19.40 -11.29
CA THR A 8 3.19 18.32 -11.40
C THR A 8 2.38 18.41 -12.70
N LEU A 9 2.00 19.61 -13.15
CA LEU A 9 1.28 19.76 -14.42
C LEU A 9 2.14 19.37 -15.63
N ILE A 10 3.44 19.70 -15.60
CA ILE A 10 4.38 19.29 -16.65
C ILE A 10 4.54 17.77 -16.65
N GLU A 11 4.74 17.17 -15.48
CA GLU A 11 4.81 15.71 -15.30
C GLU A 11 3.52 15.02 -15.79
N LEU A 12 2.34 15.56 -15.47
CA LEU A 12 1.05 15.03 -15.91
C LEU A 12 0.88 15.10 -17.43
N ARG A 13 1.33 16.19 -18.07
CA ARG A 13 1.32 16.26 -19.54
C ARG A 13 2.32 15.28 -20.16
N GLY A 14 3.46 15.07 -19.51
CA GLY A 14 4.45 14.07 -19.89
C GLY A 14 3.92 12.65 -19.77
N SER A 15 3.24 12.32 -18.67
CA SER A 15 2.69 11.00 -18.41
C SER A 15 1.62 10.62 -19.42
N LEU A 16 0.76 11.56 -19.82
CA LEU A 16 -0.25 11.36 -20.87
C LEU A 16 0.34 11.10 -22.27
N ARG A 17 1.62 11.41 -22.49
CA ARG A 17 2.32 11.10 -23.76
C ARG A 17 3.15 9.82 -23.67
N ASN A 18 3.44 9.35 -22.46
CA ASN A 18 4.22 8.15 -22.24
C ASN A 18 3.32 6.90 -22.33
N ARG A 19 3.36 6.23 -23.48
CA ARG A 19 2.57 5.02 -23.75
C ARG A 19 2.83 3.90 -22.74
N GLN A 20 4.08 3.74 -22.31
CA GLN A 20 4.45 2.71 -21.35
C GLN A 20 3.83 2.98 -19.98
N LEU A 21 3.89 4.23 -19.52
CA LEU A 21 3.30 4.63 -18.25
C LEU A 21 1.77 4.50 -18.30
N LEU A 22 1.12 4.97 -19.37
CA LEU A 22 -0.33 4.81 -19.56
C LEU A 22 -0.76 3.35 -19.59
N PHE A 23 0.05 2.46 -20.20
CA PHE A 23 -0.22 1.03 -20.16
C PHE A 23 -0.18 0.50 -18.73
N LEU A 24 0.86 0.84 -17.96
CA LEU A 24 1.02 0.38 -16.57
C LEU A 24 -0.01 0.95 -15.61
N THR A 25 -0.49 2.18 -15.81
CA THR A 25 -1.47 2.81 -14.92
C THR A 25 -2.91 2.51 -15.30
N TYR A 26 -3.24 2.38 -16.59
CA TYR A 26 -4.62 2.20 -17.06
C TYR A 26 -4.87 0.82 -17.66
N ALA A 27 -4.18 0.49 -18.75
CA ALA A 27 -4.53 -0.69 -19.54
C ALA A 27 -4.29 -1.99 -18.76
N PHE A 28 -3.16 -2.10 -18.06
CA PHE A 28 -2.81 -3.29 -17.31
C PHE A 28 -3.69 -3.49 -16.06
N PRO A 29 -3.90 -2.48 -15.19
CA PRO A 29 -4.75 -2.66 -14.02
C PRO A 29 -6.21 -2.89 -14.37
N LEU A 30 -6.75 -2.16 -15.37
CA LEU A 30 -8.13 -2.34 -15.81
C LEU A 30 -8.32 -3.67 -16.57
N GLY A 31 -7.32 -4.10 -17.34
CA GLY A 31 -7.33 -5.41 -18.00
C GLY A 31 -7.28 -6.56 -16.99
N PHE A 32 -6.42 -6.45 -15.97
CA PHE A 32 -6.36 -7.43 -14.88
C PHE A 32 -7.65 -7.43 -14.04
N TYR A 33 -8.20 -6.25 -13.75
CA TYR A 33 -9.51 -6.11 -13.13
C TYR A 33 -10.63 -6.80 -13.92
N ALA A 34 -10.69 -6.58 -15.24
CA ALA A 34 -11.68 -7.22 -16.09
C ALA A 34 -11.50 -8.75 -16.14
N LEU A 35 -10.26 -9.22 -16.25
CA LEU A 35 -9.93 -10.64 -16.21
C LEU A 35 -10.37 -11.28 -14.89
N MET A 36 -10.00 -10.68 -13.76
CA MET A 36 -10.36 -11.18 -12.43
C MET A 36 -11.86 -11.09 -12.18
N GLY A 37 -12.51 -10.01 -12.64
CA GLY A 37 -13.95 -9.83 -12.59
C GLY A 37 -14.69 -10.91 -13.36
N LEU A 38 -14.25 -11.28 -14.56
CA LEU A 38 -14.90 -12.32 -15.37
C LEU A 38 -14.63 -13.74 -14.83
N VAL A 39 -13.39 -14.03 -14.44
CA VAL A 39 -12.97 -15.39 -14.09
C VAL A 39 -13.27 -15.73 -12.63
N MET A 40 -12.85 -14.88 -11.68
CA MET A 40 -12.97 -15.21 -10.25
C MET A 40 -14.40 -15.09 -9.73
N THR A 41 -15.23 -14.21 -10.28
CA THR A 41 -16.62 -14.12 -9.80
C THR A 41 -17.46 -15.34 -10.17
N GLY A 42 -17.07 -16.09 -11.21
CA GLY A 42 -17.67 -17.37 -11.57
C GLY A 42 -17.12 -18.55 -10.77
N ILE A 43 -15.84 -18.52 -10.38
CA ILE A 43 -15.18 -19.63 -9.67
C ILE A 43 -15.38 -19.51 -8.15
N ASN A 44 -15.22 -18.32 -7.60
CA ASN A 44 -15.26 -18.05 -6.17
C ASN A 44 -16.21 -16.88 -5.85
N PRO A 45 -17.46 -17.17 -5.46
CA PRO A 45 -18.42 -16.13 -5.07
C PRO A 45 -17.92 -15.25 -3.91
N ALA A 46 -17.06 -15.76 -3.03
CA ALA A 46 -16.51 -14.99 -1.92
C ALA A 46 -15.59 -13.85 -2.40
N PHE A 47 -14.97 -13.97 -3.58
CA PHE A 47 -14.14 -12.92 -4.15
C PHE A 47 -14.93 -11.64 -4.45
N LYS A 48 -16.25 -11.73 -4.71
CA LYS A 48 -17.11 -10.56 -4.96
C LYS A 48 -17.11 -9.57 -3.80
N ALA A 49 -16.90 -10.04 -2.57
CA ALA A 49 -16.87 -9.19 -1.38
C ALA A 49 -15.57 -8.38 -1.28
N SER A 50 -14.44 -8.93 -1.72
CA SER A 50 -13.11 -8.30 -1.64
C SER A 50 -12.60 -7.77 -2.97
N MET A 51 -13.36 -7.90 -4.06
CA MET A 51 -12.93 -7.57 -5.42
C MET A 51 -12.54 -6.09 -5.57
N ILE A 52 -13.40 -5.16 -5.16
CA ILE A 52 -13.13 -3.71 -5.28
C ILE A 52 -11.85 -3.32 -4.54
N PRO A 53 -11.70 -3.57 -3.22
CA PRO A 53 -10.50 -3.16 -2.50
C PRO A 53 -9.24 -3.86 -3.02
N ALA A 54 -9.34 -5.15 -3.42
CA ALA A 54 -8.21 -5.87 -3.97
C ALA A 54 -7.72 -5.27 -5.29
N MET A 55 -8.64 -4.93 -6.20
CA MET A 55 -8.29 -4.38 -7.51
C MET A 55 -7.81 -2.92 -7.43
N VAL A 56 -8.32 -2.15 -6.45
CA VAL A 56 -7.82 -0.80 -6.18
C VAL A 56 -6.39 -0.84 -5.60
N ILE A 57 -6.10 -1.70 -4.63
CA ILE A 57 -4.72 -1.83 -4.12
C ILE A 57 -3.80 -2.37 -5.21
N PHE A 58 -4.25 -3.31 -6.03
CA PHE A 58 -3.47 -3.79 -7.18
C PHE A 58 -3.08 -2.64 -8.11
N ALA A 59 -4.04 -1.78 -8.46
CA ALA A 59 -3.80 -0.58 -9.27
C ALA A 59 -2.85 0.41 -8.58
N ILE A 60 -2.96 0.60 -7.26
CA ILE A 60 -2.03 1.42 -6.48
C ILE A 60 -0.61 0.83 -6.58
N MET A 61 -0.44 -0.45 -6.27
CA MET A 61 0.86 -1.11 -6.20
C MET A 61 1.60 -1.06 -7.53
N ILE A 62 0.95 -1.43 -8.64
CA ILE A 62 1.61 -1.42 -9.95
C ILE A 62 1.99 0.01 -10.38
N THR A 63 1.08 0.96 -10.21
CA THR A 63 1.27 2.36 -10.62
C THR A 63 2.37 3.05 -9.80
N THR A 64 2.43 2.77 -8.51
CA THR A 64 3.44 3.37 -7.61
C THR A 64 4.75 2.58 -7.58
N LEU A 65 4.73 1.27 -7.32
CA LEU A 65 5.96 0.50 -7.18
C LEU A 65 6.66 0.34 -8.52
N MET A 66 5.95 0.13 -9.62
CA MET A 66 6.58 -0.05 -10.95
C MET A 66 6.58 1.23 -11.79
N GLY A 67 5.57 2.08 -11.68
CA GLY A 67 5.49 3.31 -12.48
C GLY A 67 6.29 4.51 -11.95
N LEU A 68 6.48 4.61 -10.63
CA LEU A 68 7.10 5.80 -10.00
C LEU A 68 8.63 5.80 -9.96
N PRO A 69 9.35 4.66 -9.81
CA PRO A 69 10.81 4.65 -9.85
C PRO A 69 11.38 5.10 -11.19
N ASP A 70 10.72 4.73 -12.29
CA ASP A 70 11.19 4.98 -13.66
C ASP A 70 11.48 6.46 -13.96
N PRO A 71 10.54 7.42 -13.78
CA PRO A 71 10.82 8.84 -14.05
C PRO A 71 11.94 9.39 -13.17
N ILE A 72 12.06 8.94 -11.91
CA ILE A 72 13.12 9.39 -10.99
C ILE A 72 14.49 8.91 -11.47
N VAL A 73 14.61 7.61 -11.77
CA VAL A 73 15.88 7.02 -12.18
C VAL A 73 16.30 7.50 -13.56
N ASN A 74 15.37 7.55 -14.52
CA ASN A 74 15.67 8.01 -15.88
C ASN A 74 16.02 9.50 -15.93
N ALA A 75 15.34 10.35 -15.16
CA ALA A 75 15.68 11.77 -15.09
C ALA A 75 17.07 12.00 -14.47
N ARG A 76 17.45 11.19 -13.48
CA ARG A 76 18.80 11.22 -12.90
C ARG A 76 19.85 10.74 -13.91
N ASP A 77 19.61 9.61 -14.57
CA ASP A 77 20.56 9.01 -15.51
C ASP A 77 20.73 9.86 -16.78
N ALA A 78 19.68 10.57 -17.21
CA ALA A 78 19.73 11.55 -18.30
C ALA A 78 20.37 12.90 -17.90
N GLY A 79 20.80 13.07 -16.65
CA GLY A 79 21.43 14.29 -16.16
C GLY A 79 20.48 15.48 -15.95
N ILE A 80 19.16 15.27 -16.01
CA ILE A 80 18.14 16.33 -15.85
C ILE A 80 18.20 16.95 -14.45
N PHE A 81 18.59 16.16 -13.45
CA PHE A 81 18.76 16.64 -12.06
C PHE A 81 19.83 17.75 -11.96
N ARG A 82 20.87 17.72 -12.79
CA ARG A 82 21.88 18.79 -12.83
C ARG A 82 21.26 20.10 -13.33
N SER A 83 20.44 20.03 -14.38
CA SER A 83 19.70 21.18 -14.89
C SER A 83 18.73 21.73 -13.82
N TYR A 84 17.95 20.86 -13.16
CA TYR A 84 17.07 21.26 -12.06
C TYR A 84 17.80 21.99 -10.94
N LYS A 85 19.00 21.53 -10.57
CA LYS A 85 19.83 22.19 -9.57
C LYS A 85 20.32 23.56 -10.02
N ILE A 86 20.75 23.72 -11.28
CA ILE A 86 21.21 25.00 -11.84
C ILE A 86 20.07 26.02 -11.89
N PHE A 87 18.87 25.61 -12.28
CA PHE A 87 17.68 26.46 -12.35
C PHE A 87 16.96 26.65 -11.00
N GLY A 88 17.52 26.15 -9.90
CA GLY A 88 16.98 26.37 -8.55
C GLY A 88 15.68 25.61 -8.23
N VAL A 89 15.40 24.49 -8.91
CA VAL A 89 14.25 23.64 -8.59
C VAL A 89 14.48 22.94 -7.25
N PRO A 90 13.57 23.05 -6.26
CA PRO A 90 13.72 22.37 -4.98
C PRO A 90 13.78 20.84 -5.12
N ALA A 91 14.63 20.17 -4.33
CA ALA A 91 14.74 18.70 -4.31
C ALA A 91 13.39 18.02 -4.00
N ALA A 92 12.59 18.63 -3.12
CA ALA A 92 11.26 18.17 -2.79
C ALA A 92 10.35 18.07 -4.03
N ASN A 93 10.45 19.02 -4.96
CA ASN A 93 9.63 19.02 -6.18
C ASN A 93 10.01 17.86 -7.12
N VAL A 94 11.28 17.45 -7.13
CA VAL A 94 11.76 16.33 -7.96
C VAL A 94 11.17 15.00 -7.50
N LEU A 95 10.95 14.85 -6.18
CA LEU A 95 10.38 13.62 -5.61
C LEU A 95 8.85 13.63 -5.57
N PHE A 96 8.24 14.75 -5.17
CA PHE A 96 6.80 14.81 -4.95
C PHE A 96 5.99 15.10 -6.22
N ALA A 97 6.55 15.79 -7.22
CA ALA A 97 5.82 16.04 -8.46
C ALA A 97 5.41 14.75 -9.19
N PRO A 98 6.31 13.78 -9.47
CA PRO A 98 5.91 12.52 -10.10
C PRO A 98 4.99 11.69 -9.20
N ALA A 99 5.17 11.72 -7.87
CA ALA A 99 4.30 11.02 -6.93
C ALA A 99 2.85 11.54 -6.97
N LEU A 100 2.67 12.86 -7.00
CA LEU A 100 1.35 13.49 -7.15
C LEU A 100 0.72 13.15 -8.50
N THR A 101 1.48 13.19 -9.59
CA THR A 101 1.00 12.82 -10.93
C THR A 101 0.46 11.39 -10.97
N VAL A 102 1.24 10.44 -10.45
CA VAL A 102 0.86 9.02 -10.36
C VAL A 102 -0.40 8.84 -9.49
N ASN A 103 -0.50 9.58 -8.38
CA ASN A 103 -1.69 9.56 -7.52
C ASN A 103 -2.95 10.07 -8.22
N LEU A 104 -2.85 11.08 -9.09
CA LEU A 104 -3.99 11.53 -9.91
C LEU A 104 -4.48 10.42 -10.85
N HIS A 105 -3.56 9.68 -11.50
CA HIS A 105 -3.94 8.53 -12.34
C HIS A 105 -4.62 7.43 -11.54
N ILE A 106 -4.12 7.14 -10.33
CA ILE A 106 -4.71 6.15 -9.42
C ILE A 106 -6.13 6.53 -9.04
N VAL A 107 -6.40 7.80 -8.71
CA VAL A 107 -7.76 8.26 -8.38
C VAL A 107 -8.73 7.96 -9.52
N VAL A 108 -8.32 8.21 -10.76
CA VAL A 108 -9.15 7.91 -11.94
C VAL A 108 -9.41 6.40 -12.06
N VAL A 109 -8.36 5.58 -11.96
CA VAL A 109 -8.47 4.10 -12.10
C VAL A 109 -9.29 3.49 -10.96
N ALA A 110 -9.05 3.92 -9.73
CA ALA A 110 -9.81 3.48 -8.56
C ALA A 110 -11.28 3.87 -8.66
N SER A 111 -11.58 5.06 -9.20
CA SER A 111 -12.96 5.50 -9.48
C SER A 111 -13.62 4.61 -10.53
N ILE A 112 -12.93 4.30 -11.63
CA ILE A 112 -13.44 3.40 -12.68
C ILE A 112 -13.74 2.02 -12.09
N ILE A 113 -12.82 1.43 -11.32
CA ILE A 113 -13.00 0.11 -10.69
C ILE A 113 -14.20 0.15 -9.74
N THR A 114 -14.26 1.13 -8.83
CA THR A 114 -15.31 1.22 -7.81
C THR A 114 -16.69 1.44 -8.40
N LEU A 115 -16.81 2.27 -9.44
CA LEU A 115 -18.09 2.57 -10.08
C LEU A 115 -18.59 1.45 -11.00
N THR A 116 -17.68 0.67 -11.60
CA THR A 116 -18.06 -0.37 -12.58
C THR A 116 -18.18 -1.76 -11.98
N ALA A 117 -17.56 -2.05 -10.83
CA ALA A 117 -17.49 -3.40 -10.28
C ALA A 117 -18.85 -3.97 -9.85
N GLY A 118 -19.71 -3.14 -9.27
CA GLY A 118 -21.08 -3.54 -8.93
C GLY A 118 -21.89 -3.91 -10.17
N PRO A 119 -22.06 -2.99 -11.15
CA PRO A 119 -22.87 -3.25 -12.34
C PRO A 119 -22.34 -4.38 -13.25
N LEU A 120 -21.01 -4.48 -13.43
CA LEU A 120 -20.43 -5.44 -14.38
C LEU A 120 -20.27 -6.85 -13.78
N PHE A 121 -19.97 -6.94 -12.48
CA PHE A 121 -19.52 -8.19 -11.86
C PHE A 121 -20.31 -8.58 -10.60
N GLY A 122 -21.29 -7.77 -10.19
CA GLY A 122 -22.06 -7.99 -8.96
C GLY A 122 -21.19 -7.90 -7.71
N ALA A 123 -20.12 -7.10 -7.75
CA ALA A 123 -19.23 -6.93 -6.60
C ALA A 123 -19.93 -6.14 -5.48
N GLN A 124 -19.53 -6.42 -4.24
CA GLN A 124 -20.07 -5.70 -3.08
C GLN A 124 -19.50 -4.27 -3.05
N VAL A 125 -20.39 -3.29 -3.13
CA VAL A 125 -20.06 -1.86 -3.04
C VAL A 125 -19.72 -1.52 -1.57
N PRO A 126 -18.71 -0.66 -1.30
CA PRO A 126 -18.40 -0.23 0.06
C PRO A 126 -19.61 0.40 0.74
N THR A 127 -19.86 0.02 1.99
CA THR A 127 -20.96 0.56 2.82
C THR A 127 -20.64 1.96 3.32
N ASN A 128 -19.36 2.25 3.56
CA ASN A 128 -18.86 3.55 3.99
C ASN A 128 -17.84 4.11 2.98
N ALA A 129 -18.31 5.05 2.15
CA ALA A 129 -17.48 5.70 1.13
C ALA A 129 -16.32 6.52 1.74
N LEU A 130 -16.52 7.17 2.90
CA LEU A 130 -15.46 7.93 3.57
C LEU A 130 -14.35 7.01 4.08
N GLY A 131 -14.72 5.88 4.69
CA GLY A 131 -13.77 4.86 5.11
C GLY A 131 -12.97 4.30 3.93
N PHE A 132 -13.65 4.05 2.81
CA PHE A 132 -13.01 3.60 1.56
C PHE A 132 -11.98 4.63 1.04
N VAL A 133 -12.37 5.90 0.93
CA VAL A 133 -11.48 6.97 0.45
C VAL A 133 -10.30 7.18 1.39
N LEU A 134 -10.53 7.12 2.71
CA LEU A 134 -9.47 7.25 3.71
C LEU A 134 -8.41 6.15 3.57
N VAL A 135 -8.84 4.88 3.51
CA VAL A 135 -7.91 3.75 3.36
C VAL A 135 -7.17 3.84 2.02
N THR A 136 -7.88 4.23 0.95
CA THR A 136 -7.27 4.45 -0.38
C THR A 136 -6.19 5.53 -0.33
N ALA A 137 -6.47 6.67 0.32
CA ALA A 137 -5.51 7.76 0.46
C ALA A 137 -4.28 7.36 1.28
N VAL A 138 -4.47 6.63 2.38
CA VAL A 138 -3.37 6.10 3.21
C VAL A 138 -2.54 5.08 2.43
N ALA A 139 -3.18 4.18 1.68
CA ALA A 139 -2.49 3.22 0.83
C ALA A 139 -1.69 3.94 -0.27
N MET A 140 -2.29 4.90 -0.97
CA MET A 140 -1.60 5.73 -1.97
C MET A 140 -0.37 6.41 -1.37
N PHE A 141 -0.51 7.07 -0.21
CA PHE A 141 0.60 7.70 0.49
C PHE A 141 1.73 6.70 0.80
N THR A 142 1.37 5.54 1.34
CA THR A 142 2.32 4.49 1.72
C THR A 142 3.10 3.95 0.52
N PHE A 143 2.38 3.55 -0.53
CA PHE A 143 3.00 2.97 -1.71
C PHE A 143 3.72 4.01 -2.59
N SER A 144 3.23 5.25 -2.65
CA SER A 144 3.98 6.35 -3.26
C SER A 144 5.31 6.57 -2.53
N GLY A 145 5.31 6.59 -1.20
CA GLY A 145 6.53 6.72 -0.40
C GLY A 145 7.54 5.62 -0.71
N LEU A 146 7.08 4.37 -0.77
CA LEU A 146 7.91 3.22 -1.16
C LEU A 146 8.42 3.33 -2.61
N GLY A 147 7.57 3.72 -3.56
CA GLY A 147 7.95 3.88 -4.97
C GLY A 147 9.00 4.99 -5.16
N VAL A 148 8.86 6.13 -4.46
CA VAL A 148 9.87 7.20 -4.47
C VAL A 148 11.18 6.69 -3.88
N LEU A 149 11.13 6.00 -2.73
CA LEU A 149 12.33 5.44 -2.10
C LEU A 149 13.06 4.48 -3.04
N ILE A 150 12.34 3.56 -3.69
CA ILE A 150 12.91 2.64 -4.70
C ILE A 150 13.58 3.44 -5.80
N GLY A 151 12.95 4.48 -6.34
CA GLY A 151 13.53 5.35 -7.37
C GLY A 151 14.84 6.03 -6.91
N VAL A 152 14.89 6.49 -5.67
CA VAL A 152 16.08 7.15 -5.11
C VAL A 152 17.23 6.17 -4.90
N VAL A 153 16.98 5.01 -4.27
CA VAL A 153 18.04 4.04 -3.90
C VAL A 153 18.54 3.20 -5.06
N SER A 154 17.73 3.05 -6.11
CA SER A 154 18.08 2.21 -7.25
C SER A 154 19.24 2.79 -8.02
N SER A 155 20.22 1.97 -8.38
CA SER A 155 21.37 2.43 -9.14
C SER A 155 21.04 2.67 -10.61
N SER A 156 20.14 1.88 -11.19
CA SER A 156 19.69 1.96 -12.60
C SER A 156 18.21 1.58 -12.71
N ALA A 157 17.57 1.88 -13.86
CA ALA A 157 16.16 1.55 -14.08
C ALA A 157 15.90 0.04 -13.94
N ARG A 158 16.84 -0.79 -14.41
CA ARG A 158 16.79 -2.25 -14.25
C ARG A 158 16.78 -2.67 -12.78
N VAL A 159 17.62 -2.05 -11.95
CA VAL A 159 17.67 -2.37 -10.51
C VAL A 159 16.41 -1.92 -9.80
N GLY A 160 15.86 -0.75 -10.16
CA GLY A 160 14.57 -0.29 -9.63
C GLY A 160 13.44 -1.25 -9.94
N LEU A 161 13.38 -1.72 -11.19
CA LEU A 161 12.41 -2.73 -11.60
C LEU A 161 12.51 -4.02 -10.76
N LEU A 162 13.73 -4.52 -10.50
CA LEU A 162 13.94 -5.72 -9.68
C LEU A 162 13.44 -5.54 -8.24
N TRP A 163 13.75 -4.40 -7.60
CA TRP A 163 13.24 -4.08 -6.26
C TRP A 163 11.72 -4.01 -6.23
N SER A 164 11.12 -3.37 -7.24
CA SER A 164 9.67 -3.27 -7.36
C SER A 164 9.01 -4.63 -7.50
N GLN A 165 9.54 -5.55 -8.33
CA GLN A 165 9.00 -6.91 -8.43
C GLN A 165 9.17 -7.72 -7.16
N LEU A 166 10.30 -7.58 -6.46
CA LEU A 166 10.56 -8.28 -5.21
C LEU A 166 9.52 -7.95 -4.14
N ILE A 167 8.99 -6.73 -4.14
CA ILE A 167 7.92 -6.32 -3.23
C ILE A 167 6.54 -6.66 -3.82
N PHE A 168 6.32 -6.36 -5.09
CA PHE A 168 5.02 -6.48 -5.75
C PHE A 168 4.52 -7.93 -5.81
N LEU A 169 5.34 -8.87 -6.30
CA LEU A 169 4.88 -10.24 -6.57
C LEU A 169 4.51 -11.00 -5.29
N PRO A 170 5.35 -11.02 -4.23
CA PRO A 170 4.99 -11.71 -2.99
C PRO A 170 3.79 -11.02 -2.31
N SER A 171 3.74 -9.70 -2.38
CA SER A 171 2.64 -8.93 -1.80
C SER A 171 1.31 -9.27 -2.48
N MET A 172 1.29 -9.44 -3.80
CA MET A 172 0.09 -9.85 -4.54
C MET A 172 -0.43 -11.22 -4.09
N LEU A 173 0.48 -12.17 -3.88
CA LEU A 173 0.13 -13.56 -3.61
C LEU A 173 -0.29 -13.80 -2.15
N VAL A 174 0.40 -13.15 -1.20
CA VAL A 174 0.32 -13.51 0.23
C VAL A 174 -0.45 -12.49 1.08
N SER A 175 -0.78 -11.29 0.55
CA SER A 175 -1.27 -10.18 1.38
C SER A 175 -2.79 -9.98 1.42
N GLY A 176 -3.58 -11.03 1.19
CA GLY A 176 -5.04 -10.93 1.31
C GLY A 176 -5.79 -10.43 0.06
N LEU A 177 -5.11 -10.15 -1.06
CA LEU A 177 -5.74 -9.59 -2.26
C LEU A 177 -6.58 -10.61 -3.04
N MET A 178 -6.01 -11.79 -3.33
CA MET A 178 -6.69 -12.84 -4.09
C MET A 178 -7.39 -13.84 -3.18
N ILE A 179 -6.73 -14.17 -2.06
CA ILE A 179 -7.22 -15.11 -1.05
C ILE A 179 -7.31 -14.33 0.26
N PRO A 180 -8.48 -14.30 0.94
CA PRO A 180 -8.63 -13.65 2.23
C PRO A 180 -7.56 -14.08 3.24
N TYR A 181 -7.10 -13.14 4.07
CA TYR A 181 -5.99 -13.36 5.00
C TYR A 181 -6.25 -14.54 5.95
N GLU A 182 -7.49 -14.72 6.37
CA GLU A 182 -7.95 -15.74 7.30
C GLU A 182 -7.81 -17.15 6.72
N MET A 183 -7.86 -17.28 5.39
CA MET A 183 -7.75 -18.56 4.68
C MET A 183 -6.30 -18.98 4.42
N LEU A 184 -5.33 -18.10 4.69
CA LEU A 184 -3.91 -18.42 4.52
C LEU A 184 -3.40 -19.34 5.64
N PRO A 185 -2.47 -20.27 5.34
CA PRO A 185 -1.83 -21.07 6.38
C PRO A 185 -1.02 -20.17 7.33
N ALA A 186 -0.80 -20.63 8.57
CA ALA A 186 -0.18 -19.83 9.63
C ALA A 186 1.20 -19.23 9.27
N SER A 187 2.00 -19.93 8.47
CA SER A 187 3.29 -19.44 7.96
C SER A 187 3.12 -18.29 6.96
N ALA A 188 2.18 -18.42 6.03
CA ALA A 188 1.85 -17.37 5.06
C ALA A 188 1.22 -16.15 5.74
N GLN A 189 0.37 -16.35 6.74
CA GLN A 189 -0.19 -15.29 7.57
C GLN A 189 0.88 -14.42 8.25
N ARG A 190 1.99 -15.04 8.71
CA ARG A 190 3.13 -14.31 9.28
C ARG A 190 3.86 -13.49 8.22
N LEU A 191 4.15 -14.08 7.06
CA LEU A 191 4.84 -13.39 5.97
C LEU A 191 3.99 -12.25 5.39
N ALA A 192 2.68 -12.42 5.31
CA ALA A 192 1.74 -11.40 4.88
C ALA A 192 1.87 -10.09 5.67
N LEU A 193 2.12 -10.17 6.99
CA LEU A 193 2.25 -8.99 7.85
C LEU A 193 3.50 -8.14 7.53
N LEU A 194 4.46 -8.64 6.75
CA LEU A 194 5.58 -7.83 6.28
C LEU A 194 5.20 -6.86 5.16
N PHE A 195 4.01 -7.05 4.55
CA PHE A 195 3.59 -6.28 3.39
C PHE A 195 2.53 -5.22 3.77
N PRO A 196 2.68 -3.96 3.31
CA PRO A 196 1.68 -2.91 3.52
C PRO A 196 0.30 -3.30 3.00
N THR A 197 0.24 -4.09 1.93
CA THR A 197 -1.01 -4.56 1.32
C THR A 197 -1.93 -5.26 2.33
N THR A 198 -1.37 -6.05 3.26
CA THR A 198 -2.16 -6.77 4.28
C THR A 198 -2.90 -5.80 5.20
N TYR A 199 -2.21 -4.75 5.66
CA TYR A 199 -2.78 -3.71 6.49
C TYR A 199 -3.80 -2.86 5.73
N ALA A 200 -3.58 -2.61 4.44
CA ALA A 200 -4.53 -1.89 3.59
C ALA A 200 -5.82 -2.70 3.39
N MET A 201 -5.72 -4.01 3.13
CA MET A 201 -6.88 -4.90 3.05
C MET A 201 -7.65 -4.94 4.37
N ASN A 202 -6.96 -5.07 5.50
CA ASN A 202 -7.57 -5.00 6.84
C ASN A 202 -8.30 -3.66 7.07
N GLY A 203 -7.70 -2.57 6.61
CA GLY A 203 -8.29 -1.23 6.61
C GLY A 203 -9.63 -1.16 5.86
N TYR A 204 -9.68 -1.70 4.64
CA TYR A 204 -10.92 -1.75 3.87
C TYR A 204 -11.99 -2.60 4.55
N THR A 205 -11.63 -3.80 5.04
CA THR A 205 -12.58 -4.69 5.74
C THR A 205 -13.27 -3.99 6.90
N GLY A 206 -12.50 -3.31 7.76
CA GLY A 206 -13.05 -2.60 8.92
C GLY A 206 -13.78 -1.31 8.57
N LEU A 207 -13.13 -0.38 7.85
CA LEU A 207 -13.66 0.98 7.69
C LEU A 207 -14.58 1.15 6.48
N ALA A 208 -14.37 0.41 5.39
CA ALA A 208 -15.15 0.57 4.16
C ALA A 208 -16.33 -0.40 4.09
N TYR A 209 -16.20 -1.59 4.67
CA TYR A 209 -17.21 -2.65 4.62
C TYR A 209 -17.91 -2.93 5.96
N GLY A 210 -17.36 -2.45 7.08
CA GLY A 210 -17.96 -2.64 8.41
C GLY A 210 -17.97 -4.10 8.87
N VAL A 211 -17.09 -4.92 8.30
CA VAL A 211 -16.90 -6.33 8.66
C VAL A 211 -15.82 -6.42 9.73
N GLN A 212 -15.96 -7.34 10.68
CA GLN A 212 -14.94 -7.57 11.70
C GLN A 212 -13.61 -7.96 11.06
N PRO A 213 -12.58 -7.10 11.15
CA PRO A 213 -11.29 -7.34 10.53
C PRO A 213 -10.45 -8.32 11.38
N PRO A 214 -9.50 -9.06 10.78
CA PRO A 214 -8.57 -9.91 11.53
C PRO A 214 -7.78 -9.21 12.62
N PHE A 215 -7.52 -7.91 12.43
CA PHE A 215 -6.69 -7.08 13.30
C PHE A 215 -7.31 -5.71 13.52
N ASN A 216 -6.87 -5.01 14.57
CA ASN A 216 -7.29 -3.64 14.82
C ASN A 216 -7.00 -2.75 13.60
N THR A 217 -8.06 -2.10 13.07
CA THR A 217 -7.98 -1.27 11.88
C THR A 217 -7.16 0.01 12.11
N GLU A 218 -7.29 0.63 13.28
CA GLU A 218 -6.56 1.86 13.61
C GLU A 218 -5.07 1.61 13.62
N MET A 219 -4.66 0.50 14.25
CA MET A 219 -3.27 0.07 14.26
C MET A 219 -2.74 -0.20 12.85
N SER A 220 -3.56 -0.78 11.97
CA SER A 220 -3.19 -1.02 10.57
C SER A 220 -2.94 0.28 9.82
N LEU A 221 -3.77 1.30 10.04
CA LEU A 221 -3.56 2.64 9.46
C LEU A 221 -2.31 3.33 10.01
N VAL A 222 -2.05 3.21 11.32
CA VAL A 222 -0.84 3.76 11.94
C VAL A 222 0.42 3.12 11.36
N ILE A 223 0.42 1.79 11.18
CA ILE A 223 1.55 1.06 10.58
C ILE A 223 1.78 1.51 9.13
N LEU A 224 0.71 1.66 8.34
CA LEU A 224 0.79 2.17 6.97
C LEU A 224 1.35 3.59 6.92
N LEU A 225 0.80 4.50 7.72
CA LEU A 225 1.27 5.88 7.78
C LEU A 225 2.71 5.98 8.23
N ALA A 226 3.11 5.21 9.24
CA ALA A 226 4.50 5.13 9.70
C ALA A 226 5.42 4.59 8.59
N GLY A 227 5.01 3.54 7.87
CA GLY A 227 5.72 2.98 6.72
C GLY A 227 5.90 3.98 5.57
N GLY A 228 4.83 4.66 5.18
CA GLY A 228 4.86 5.70 4.15
C GLY A 228 5.73 6.89 4.54
N LEU A 229 5.56 7.39 5.77
CA LEU A 229 6.31 8.53 6.27
C LEU A 229 7.80 8.21 6.37
N LEU A 230 8.15 7.05 6.93
CA LEU A 230 9.54 6.61 7.02
C LEU A 230 10.16 6.45 5.63
N SER A 231 9.42 5.88 4.67
CA SER A 231 9.90 5.74 3.29
C SER A 231 10.19 7.09 2.63
N ILE A 232 9.31 8.09 2.83
CA ILE A 232 9.51 9.46 2.33
C ILE A 232 10.70 10.12 3.01
N VAL A 233 10.82 10.01 4.33
CA VAL A 233 11.95 10.57 5.09
C VAL A 233 13.27 9.97 4.59
N LEU A 234 13.35 8.65 4.46
CA LEU A 234 14.52 7.97 3.91
C LEU A 234 14.80 8.41 2.48
N ALA A 235 13.78 8.54 1.63
CA ALA A 235 13.95 9.00 0.25
C ALA A 235 14.54 10.41 0.18
N VAL A 236 14.08 11.32 1.03
CA VAL A 236 14.61 12.70 1.12
C VAL A 236 16.04 12.72 1.65
N LEU A 237 16.34 11.94 2.70
CA LEU A 237 17.68 11.87 3.30
C LEU A 237 18.72 11.22 2.37
N MET A 238 18.30 10.26 1.55
CA MET A 238 19.14 9.52 0.62
C MET A 238 19.22 10.17 -0.77
N PHE A 239 18.41 11.20 -1.04
CA PHE A 239 18.37 11.87 -2.33
C PHE A 239 19.73 12.49 -2.68
N ASN A 240 20.20 12.20 -3.90
CA ASN A 240 21.43 12.75 -4.45
C ASN A 240 21.19 13.31 -5.86
N TRP A 241 21.74 14.50 -6.11
CA TRP A 241 21.63 15.21 -7.38
C TRP A 241 22.51 14.63 -8.49
N ASP A 242 23.53 13.85 -8.14
CA ASP A 242 24.47 13.28 -9.11
C ASP A 242 24.86 11.85 -8.72
N ARG A 243 25.10 10.99 -9.72
CA ARG A 243 25.61 9.63 -9.52
C ARG A 243 27.09 9.63 -9.14
N SER A 244 27.88 10.61 -9.61
CA SER A 244 29.34 10.63 -9.43
C SER A 244 29.79 11.25 -8.11
N ASN A 245 28.90 11.95 -7.40
CA ASN A 245 29.28 12.67 -6.20
C ASN A 245 29.21 11.73 -4.99
N ARG A 246 30.36 11.39 -4.41
CA ARG A 246 30.55 10.53 -3.22
C ARG A 246 29.96 11.10 -1.91
N THR A 247 29.23 12.22 -1.98
CA THR A 247 28.60 12.90 -0.85
C THR A 247 27.16 12.42 -0.59
N ALA A 248 26.83 11.18 -0.98
CA ALA A 248 25.58 10.57 -0.53
C ALA A 248 25.58 10.54 1.00
N ARG A 249 24.61 11.21 1.62
CA ARG A 249 24.55 11.36 3.09
C ARG A 249 24.36 10.02 3.82
N LEU A 250 23.82 9.01 3.14
CA LEU A 250 23.54 7.67 3.67
C LEU A 250 23.74 6.59 2.59
N HIS A 251 24.20 5.41 2.98
CA HIS A 251 24.40 4.25 2.10
C HIS A 251 23.07 3.67 1.59
N PRO A 252 22.93 3.23 0.32
CA PRO A 252 21.70 2.65 -0.23
C PRO A 252 21.07 1.51 0.60
N ALA A 253 21.88 0.77 1.36
CA ALA A 253 21.41 -0.30 2.25
C ALA A 253 20.45 0.18 3.35
N PHE A 254 20.50 1.45 3.76
CA PHE A 254 19.56 2.01 4.73
C PHE A 254 18.12 2.06 4.21
N GLY A 255 17.90 1.89 2.90
CA GLY A 255 16.55 1.75 2.33
C GLY A 255 15.78 0.55 2.89
N LEU A 256 16.46 -0.50 3.37
CA LEU A 256 15.82 -1.65 4.02
C LEU A 256 15.11 -1.27 5.33
N LEU A 257 15.48 -0.15 5.96
CA LEU A 257 14.79 0.36 7.15
C LEU A 257 13.34 0.73 6.87
N ALA A 258 12.94 0.96 5.61
CA ALA A 258 11.55 1.16 5.26
C ALA A 258 10.64 -0.02 5.62
N MET A 259 11.22 -1.21 5.83
CA MET A 259 10.48 -2.38 6.31
C MET A 259 10.22 -2.37 7.82
N ALA A 260 10.90 -1.51 8.59
CA ALA A 260 10.84 -1.54 10.06
C ALA A 260 9.41 -1.39 10.62
N PRO A 261 8.54 -0.49 10.13
CA PRO A 261 7.17 -0.37 10.63
C PRO A 261 6.34 -1.64 10.41
N TYR A 262 6.57 -2.36 9.31
CA TYR A 262 5.87 -3.62 9.04
C TYR A 262 6.44 -4.78 9.85
N VAL A 263 7.75 -4.80 10.13
CA VAL A 263 8.35 -5.79 11.05
C VAL A 263 7.84 -5.56 12.48
N VAL A 264 7.80 -4.31 12.94
CA VAL A 264 7.22 -3.96 14.24
C VAL A 264 5.73 -4.30 14.27
N GLY A 265 4.99 -3.95 13.21
CA GLY A 265 3.59 -4.31 13.03
C GLY A 265 3.38 -5.82 13.08
N MET A 266 4.24 -6.61 12.43
CA MET A 266 4.20 -8.06 12.47
C MET A 266 4.35 -8.59 13.90
N LEU A 267 5.31 -8.08 14.67
CA LEU A 267 5.51 -8.51 16.06
C LEU A 267 4.30 -8.15 16.93
N LEU A 268 3.86 -6.89 16.89
CA LEU A 268 2.77 -6.40 17.73
C LEU A 268 1.43 -7.09 17.38
N VAL A 269 1.12 -7.23 16.09
CA VAL A 269 -0.16 -7.79 15.63
C VAL A 269 -0.19 -9.31 15.78
N TYR A 270 0.94 -9.99 15.55
CA TYR A 270 1.02 -11.43 15.74
C TYR A 270 0.86 -11.82 17.21
N ASP A 271 1.51 -11.08 18.13
CA ASP A 271 1.38 -11.33 19.57
C ASP A 271 -0.05 -11.12 20.06
N ILE A 272 -0.79 -10.13 19.55
CA ILE A 272 -2.21 -9.92 19.90
C ILE A 272 -3.08 -11.10 19.43
N LYS A 273 -2.86 -11.61 18.21
CA LYS A 273 -3.62 -12.76 17.69
C LYS A 273 -3.31 -14.06 18.44
N VAL A 274 -2.06 -14.26 18.86
CA VAL A 274 -1.65 -15.43 19.65
C VAL A 274 -2.16 -15.31 21.09
N ALA A 275 -2.10 -14.12 21.69
CA ALA A 275 -2.52 -13.87 23.08
C ALA A 275 -4.04 -13.91 23.26
N CYS A 276 -4.82 -13.34 22.34
CA CYS A 276 -6.29 -13.38 22.37
C CYS A 276 -6.85 -14.42 21.36
N GLY A 277 -6.18 -15.59 21.22
CA GLY A 277 -6.56 -16.71 20.36
C GLY A 277 -8.05 -17.16 20.46
N PRO A 278 -8.52 -18.11 19.63
CA PRO A 278 -9.84 -18.14 18.96
C PRO A 278 -11.12 -18.19 19.84
N ARG A 279 -11.02 -18.08 21.17
CA ARG A 279 -12.14 -18.01 22.11
C ARG A 279 -12.98 -16.74 22.03
N TYR A 280 -12.57 -15.71 21.27
CA TYR A 280 -13.40 -14.51 21.06
C TYR A 280 -14.43 -14.66 19.93
N SER A 281 -14.45 -15.78 19.21
CA SER A 281 -15.52 -16.09 18.24
C SER A 281 -16.83 -16.53 18.92
N SER A 282 -16.78 -16.92 20.20
CA SER A 282 -17.94 -17.51 20.90
C SER A 282 -18.45 -16.65 22.06
N LEU A 283 -17.65 -15.71 22.58
CA LEU A 283 -17.97 -15.04 23.85
C LEU A 283 -18.95 -13.87 23.75
N THR A 284 -19.20 -13.31 22.57
CA THR A 284 -20.29 -12.33 22.39
C THR A 284 -21.66 -13.00 22.27
N ILE A 285 -21.71 -14.33 22.09
CA ILE A 285 -22.96 -15.11 22.08
C ILE A 285 -23.28 -15.68 23.48
N LEU A 286 -22.31 -15.70 24.40
CA LEU A 286 -22.44 -16.36 25.71
C LEU A 286 -22.28 -15.43 26.93
N LEU A 287 -22.41 -14.11 26.75
CA LEU A 287 -22.58 -13.18 27.87
C LEU A 287 -24.04 -13.07 28.37
N ALA A 288 -24.82 -14.14 28.17
CA ALA A 288 -26.03 -14.46 28.92
C ALA A 288 -25.86 -15.84 29.57
N GLY A 289 -24.95 -15.97 30.54
CA GLY A 289 -24.76 -17.27 31.21
C GLY A 289 -23.58 -17.35 32.18
N HIS A 290 -23.75 -16.78 33.37
CA HIS A 290 -23.14 -17.17 34.65
C HIS A 290 -21.67 -17.60 34.75
N ALA A 291 -20.86 -16.68 35.31
CA ALA A 291 -20.07 -16.84 36.53
C ALA A 291 -19.42 -18.21 36.84
N MET A 292 -18.17 -18.47 36.41
CA MET A 292 -17.28 -19.40 37.14
C MET A 292 -15.76 -19.41 36.82
N TRP A 293 -15.11 -18.30 36.41
CA TRP A 293 -13.64 -18.32 36.16
C TRP A 293 -12.94 -17.00 36.54
N ARG A 294 -12.86 -16.73 37.85
CA ARG A 294 -12.52 -15.41 38.41
C ARG A 294 -11.10 -15.26 39.02
N LEU A 295 -10.11 -16.08 38.66
CA LEU A 295 -8.77 -15.93 39.29
C LEU A 295 -7.55 -15.95 38.35
N GLU A 296 -7.63 -16.47 37.12
CA GLU A 296 -6.54 -16.31 36.11
C GLU A 296 -6.82 -15.21 35.06
N SER A 297 -8.05 -14.69 35.03
CA SER A 297 -8.52 -13.71 34.04
C SER A 297 -8.07 -12.27 34.31
N GLY A 298 -7.54 -11.95 35.50
CA GLY A 298 -7.19 -10.57 35.86
C GLY A 298 -6.03 -9.97 35.07
N TRP A 299 -5.02 -10.78 34.71
CA TRP A 299 -3.79 -10.29 34.07
C TRP A 299 -3.87 -10.27 32.53
N GLN A 300 -4.68 -11.16 31.94
CA GLN A 300 -4.96 -11.19 30.50
C GLN A 300 -6.10 -10.24 30.12
N ALA A 301 -7.12 -10.08 30.98
CA ALA A 301 -8.19 -9.10 30.74
C ALA A 301 -7.68 -7.66 30.77
N SER A 302 -6.72 -7.33 31.63
CA SER A 302 -6.14 -5.98 31.68
C SER A 302 -5.37 -5.62 30.41
N ARG A 303 -4.74 -6.58 29.73
CA ARG A 303 -4.06 -6.36 28.43
C ARG A 303 -5.03 -6.27 27.24
N CYS A 304 -6.09 -7.09 27.23
CA CYS A 304 -7.08 -7.06 26.13
C CYS A 304 -8.06 -5.85 26.32
N GLN A 305 -8.30 -5.33 27.54
CA GLN A 305 -9.06 -4.08 27.77
C GLN A 305 -8.29 -2.79 27.50
N SER A 306 -6.96 -2.78 27.61
CA SER A 306 -6.14 -1.61 27.25
C SER A 306 -5.84 -1.50 25.75
N ALA A 307 -6.22 -2.51 24.95
CA ALA A 307 -5.91 -2.62 23.53
C ALA A 307 -7.15 -2.63 22.61
N CYS A 308 -8.36 -2.56 23.20
CA CYS A 308 -9.65 -2.40 22.51
C CYS A 308 -10.16 -0.98 22.69
#